data_AF-R6GBQ3-F1
#
_entry.id   AF-R6GBQ3-F1
#
_cell.length_a   1.000
_cell.length_b   1.000
_cell.length_c   1.000
_cell.angle_alpha   90.00
_cell.angle_beta   90.00
_cell.angle_gamma   90.00
#
_symmetry.space_group_name_H-M   'P 1'
#
loop_
_entity.id
_entity.type
_entity.pdbx_description
1 polymer ?
#
loop_
_entity_poly.entity_id
_entity_poly.type
_entity_poly.pdbx_seq_one_letter_code
_entity_poly.pdbx_strand_id
1 'polypeptide(L)'
;MYRRRKTGSWLTVRVELRAMSLIEQLKTPDESSPYLFPFINGTGADAYRQYQSALRNFNARLKRLGSLAGVKGSLSSYCARHSWATIANYHNYQQELICNAMGHSSVKVTETYFKQHTDERIGQMNKEILSQVFRE
;
A
#
# COMPACT_ATOMS: atom_id res chain seq x y z
N MET A 1 -0.18 -13.38 5.11
CA MET A 1 1.25 -12.99 5.02
C MET A 1 1.65 -12.85 3.57
N TYR A 2 2.48 -11.87 3.24
CA TYR A 2 3.03 -11.61 1.89
C TYR A 2 4.56 -11.66 1.93
N ARG A 3 5.20 -12.28 0.95
CA ARG A 3 6.67 -12.31 0.83
C ARG A 3 7.14 -11.31 -0.22
N ARG A 4 7.95 -10.35 0.18
CA ARG A 4 8.45 -9.31 -0.73
C ARG A 4 9.50 -9.90 -1.66
N ARG A 5 9.31 -9.72 -2.97
CA ARG A 5 10.27 -10.18 -3.98
C ARG A 5 11.65 -9.52 -3.88
N LYS A 6 11.70 -8.22 -3.57
CA LYS A 6 12.96 -7.44 -3.54
C LYS A 6 13.86 -7.80 -2.35
N THR A 7 13.27 -8.03 -1.18
CA THR A 7 14.03 -8.18 0.08
C THR A 7 13.91 -9.58 0.69
N GLY A 8 13.02 -10.43 0.17
CA GLY A 8 12.73 -11.75 0.73
C GLY A 8 11.95 -11.73 2.06
N SER A 9 11.78 -10.56 2.67
CA SER A 9 11.13 -10.36 3.96
C SER A 9 9.63 -10.67 3.92
N TRP A 10 9.13 -11.22 5.02
CA TRP A 10 7.70 -11.39 5.25
C TRP A 10 7.09 -10.07 5.71
N LEU A 11 5.88 -9.79 5.22
CA LEU A 11 5.07 -8.66 5.62
C LEU A 11 3.68 -9.17 5.98
N THR A 12 3.21 -8.75 7.15
CA THR A 12 1.81 -8.92 7.57
C THR A 12 1.16 -7.55 7.49
N VAL A 13 0.00 -7.48 6.81
CA VAL A 13 -0.77 -6.25 6.69
C VAL A 13 -2.18 -6.56 7.14
N ARG A 14 -2.64 -5.84 8.15
CA ARG A 14 -4.05 -5.84 8.54
C ARG A 14 -4.85 -5.07 7.48
N VAL A 15 -5.88 -5.70 6.96
CA VAL A 15 -6.81 -5.10 5.99
C VAL A 15 -8.08 -4.70 6.73
N GLU A 16 -8.46 -3.42 6.63
CA GLU A 16 -9.70 -2.94 7.23
C GLU A 16 -10.93 -3.43 6.46
N LEU A 17 -12.06 -3.60 7.15
CA LEU A 17 -13.25 -4.25 6.59
C LEU A 17 -13.72 -3.62 5.28
N ARG A 18 -13.75 -2.28 5.20
CA ARG A 18 -14.14 -1.56 3.98
C ARG A 18 -13.21 -1.86 2.79
N ALA A 19 -11.90 -1.97 3.04
CA ALA A 19 -10.94 -2.35 2.01
C ALA A 19 -11.09 -3.84 1.64
N MET A 20 -11.36 -4.70 2.62
CA MET A 20 -11.59 -6.12 2.39
C MET A 20 -12.81 -6.36 1.50
N SER A 21 -13.91 -5.63 1.72
CA SER A 21 -15.10 -5.70 0.85
C SER A 21 -14.77 -5.37 -0.62
N LEU A 22 -13.94 -4.35 -0.87
CA LEU A 22 -13.50 -4.01 -2.22
C LEU A 22 -12.58 -5.08 -2.81
N ILE A 23 -11.68 -5.65 -2.00
CA ILE A 23 -10.82 -6.75 -2.43
C ILE A 23 -11.66 -7.95 -2.86
N GLU A 24 -12.64 -8.35 -2.06
CA GLU A 24 -13.54 -9.46 -2.38
C GLU A 24 -14.35 -9.25 -3.66
N GLN A 25 -14.75 -8.00 -3.95
CA GLN A 25 -15.47 -7.66 -5.17
C GLN A 25 -14.57 -7.64 -6.42
N LEU A 26 -13.29 -7.30 -6.26
CA LEU A 26 -12.36 -7.07 -7.36
C LEU A 26 -11.38 -8.24 -7.58
N LYS A 27 -11.28 -9.16 -6.63
CA LYS A 27 -10.36 -10.30 -6.72
C LYS A 27 -10.68 -11.18 -7.93
N THR A 28 -9.68 -11.89 -8.41
CA THR A 28 -9.88 -12.86 -9.48
C THR A 28 -10.86 -13.96 -9.04
N PRO A 29 -11.82 -14.36 -9.89
CA PRO A 29 -12.65 -15.53 -9.65
C PRO A 29 -11.91 -16.85 -9.97
N ASP A 30 -10.80 -16.78 -10.70
CA ASP A 30 -9.98 -17.93 -11.06
C ASP A 30 -9.09 -18.35 -9.88
N GLU A 31 -9.44 -19.47 -9.25
CA GLU A 31 -8.70 -20.06 -8.13
C GLU A 31 -7.33 -20.62 -8.52
N SER A 32 -7.09 -20.87 -9.82
CA SER A 32 -5.80 -21.33 -10.32
C SER A 32 -4.79 -20.20 -10.50
N SER A 33 -5.27 -18.94 -10.53
CA SER A 33 -4.41 -17.77 -10.64
C SER A 33 -3.62 -17.54 -9.35
N PRO A 34 -2.28 -17.35 -9.44
CA PRO A 34 -1.47 -17.01 -8.28
C PRO A 34 -1.57 -15.52 -7.86
N TYR A 35 -2.34 -14.71 -8.59
CA TYR A 35 -2.50 -13.27 -8.34
C TYR A 35 -3.85 -12.94 -7.72
N LEU A 36 -3.85 -11.98 -6.79
CA LEU A 36 -5.07 -11.53 -6.11
C LEU A 36 -6.08 -10.88 -7.07
N PHE A 37 -5.61 -10.14 -8.07
CA PHE A 37 -6.45 -9.40 -9.01
C PHE A 37 -6.23 -9.84 -10.46
N PRO A 38 -7.26 -9.77 -11.33
CA PRO A 38 -7.22 -10.27 -12.70
C PRO A 38 -6.53 -9.29 -13.67
N PHE A 39 -5.33 -8.82 -13.31
CA PHE A 39 -4.52 -7.91 -14.16
C PHE A 39 -3.38 -8.62 -14.89
N ILE A 40 -3.01 -9.81 -14.43
CA ILE A 40 -1.90 -10.59 -14.94
C ILE A 40 -2.40 -11.99 -15.24
N ASN A 41 -2.28 -12.39 -16.50
CA ASN A 41 -2.65 -13.72 -16.98
C ASN A 41 -1.40 -14.59 -17.04
N GLY A 42 -1.41 -15.69 -16.28
CA GLY A 42 -0.32 -16.67 -16.23
C GLY A 42 0.95 -16.16 -15.54
N THR A 43 1.92 -17.06 -15.38
CA THR A 43 3.24 -16.76 -14.80
C THR A 43 4.30 -16.70 -15.90
N GLY A 44 5.44 -16.04 -15.65
CA GLY A 44 6.58 -16.02 -16.57
C GLY A 44 7.05 -14.62 -16.98
N ALA A 45 7.78 -14.54 -18.10
CA ALA A 45 8.41 -13.30 -18.56
C ALA A 45 7.37 -12.19 -18.86
N ASP A 46 6.21 -12.56 -19.40
CA ASP A 46 5.15 -11.61 -19.75
C ASP A 46 4.41 -11.04 -18.53
N ALA A 47 4.41 -11.73 -17.39
CA ALA A 47 3.73 -11.25 -16.20
C ALA A 47 4.26 -9.89 -15.73
N TYR A 48 5.58 -9.65 -15.85
CA TYR A 48 6.17 -8.36 -15.51
C TYR A 48 5.73 -7.24 -16.48
N ARG A 49 5.62 -7.55 -17.78
CA ARG A 49 5.13 -6.60 -18.79
C ARG A 49 3.67 -6.24 -18.55
N GLN A 50 2.84 -7.24 -18.24
CA GLN A 50 1.42 -7.05 -17.90
C GLN A 50 1.27 -6.20 -16.62
N TYR A 51 2.06 -6.49 -15.59
CA TYR A 51 2.14 -5.67 -14.37
C TYR A 51 2.45 -4.20 -14.67
N GLN A 52 3.51 -3.93 -15.46
CA GLN A 52 3.88 -2.56 -15.84
C GLN A 52 2.76 -1.86 -16.63
N SER A 53 2.10 -2.59 -17.53
CA SER A 53 0.95 -2.07 -18.28
C SER A 53 -0.22 -1.72 -17.35
N ALA A 54 -0.59 -2.63 -16.45
CA ALA A 54 -1.65 -2.42 -15.46
C ALA A 54 -1.35 -1.21 -14.56
N LEU A 55 -0.12 -1.06 -14.09
CA LEU A 55 0.30 0.09 -13.27
C LEU A 55 0.21 1.41 -14.04
N ARG A 56 0.64 1.46 -15.31
CA ARG A 56 0.50 2.66 -16.15
C ARG A 56 -0.96 3.03 -16.37
N ASN A 57 -1.80 2.05 -16.67
CA ASN A 57 -3.24 2.25 -16.83
C ASN A 57 -3.91 2.74 -15.54
N PHE A 58 -3.52 2.17 -14.39
CA PHE A 58 -4.00 2.60 -13.09
C PHE A 58 -3.66 4.06 -12.81
N ASN A 59 -2.41 4.46 -13.01
CA ASN A 59 -1.97 5.85 -12.83
C ASN A 59 -2.63 6.82 -13.83
N ALA A 60 -2.85 6.42 -15.08
CA ALA A 60 -3.56 7.22 -16.06
C ALA A 60 -5.02 7.47 -15.65
N ARG A 61 -5.70 6.43 -15.14
CA ARG A 61 -7.06 6.54 -14.60
C ARG A 61 -7.11 7.42 -13.35
N LEU A 62 -6.15 7.30 -12.45
CA LEU A 62 -6.03 8.18 -11.28
C LEU A 62 -5.84 9.65 -11.68
N LYS A 63 -4.98 9.92 -12.66
CA LYS A 63 -4.78 11.28 -13.18
C LYS A 63 -6.09 11.87 -13.69
N ARG A 64 -6.84 11.10 -14.51
CA ARG A 64 -8.16 11.51 -15.01
C ARG A 64 -9.15 11.75 -13.87
N LEU A 65 -9.21 10.84 -12.91
CA LEU A 65 -10.08 10.97 -11.73
C LEU A 65 -9.76 12.22 -10.93
N GLY A 66 -8.47 12.53 -10.72
CA GLY A 66 -8.02 13.74 -10.04
C GLY A 66 -8.49 15.01 -10.74
N SER A 67 -8.40 15.05 -12.08
CA SER A 67 -8.92 16.17 -12.87
C SER A 67 -10.43 16.33 -12.72
N LEU A 68 -11.18 15.23 -12.75
CA LEU A 68 -12.65 15.25 -12.57
C LEU A 68 -13.06 15.68 -11.16
N ALA A 69 -12.28 15.32 -10.15
CA ALA A 69 -12.51 15.67 -8.75
C ALA A 69 -11.99 17.08 -8.38
N GLY A 70 -11.43 17.83 -9.33
CA GLY A 70 -10.88 19.17 -9.06
C GLY A 70 -9.59 19.18 -8.22
N VAL A 71 -8.88 18.06 -8.13
CA VAL A 71 -7.62 17.97 -7.39
C VAL A 71 -6.54 18.76 -8.13
N LYS A 72 -5.88 19.69 -7.43
CA LYS A 72 -4.71 20.39 -7.97
C LYS A 72 -3.51 19.43 -8.02
N GLY A 73 -3.01 19.18 -9.23
CA GLY A 73 -1.88 18.28 -9.47
C GLY A 73 -2.29 16.91 -10.05
N SER A 74 -1.31 16.01 -10.22
CA SER A 74 -1.54 14.68 -10.80
C SER A 74 -1.64 13.62 -9.71
N LEU A 75 -2.78 12.96 -9.59
CA LEU A 75 -2.91 11.77 -8.76
C LEU A 75 -2.15 10.58 -9.36
N SER A 76 -1.57 9.77 -8.48
CA SER A 76 -0.90 8.51 -8.81
C SER A 76 -0.99 7.55 -7.61
N SER A 77 -0.59 6.30 -7.81
CA SER A 77 -0.50 5.31 -6.73
C SER A 77 0.40 5.75 -5.58
N TYR A 78 1.41 6.60 -5.85
CA TYR A 78 2.30 7.16 -4.83
C TYR A 78 1.63 8.22 -3.96
N CYS A 79 0.65 8.95 -4.49
CA CYS A 79 -0.03 10.01 -3.74
C CYS A 79 -0.67 9.44 -2.46
N ALA A 80 -1.37 8.30 -2.55
CA ALA A 80 -1.98 7.66 -1.38
C ALA A 80 -0.94 7.32 -0.30
N ARG A 81 0.22 6.76 -0.70
CA ARG A 81 1.31 6.42 0.22
C ARG A 81 1.91 7.67 0.88
N HIS A 82 2.13 8.72 0.09
CA HIS A 82 2.68 9.98 0.61
C HIS A 82 1.69 10.68 1.53
N SER A 83 0.42 10.77 1.17
CA SER A 83 -0.63 11.34 2.03
C SER A 83 -0.70 10.61 3.37
N TRP A 84 -0.70 9.27 3.38
CA TRP A 84 -0.66 8.49 4.62
C TRP A 84 0.57 8.84 5.49
N ALA A 85 1.77 8.91 4.90
CA ALA A 85 3.00 9.21 5.65
C ALA A 85 3.01 10.65 6.17
N THR A 86 2.49 11.60 5.39
CA THR A 86 2.34 13.00 5.78
C THR A 86 1.36 13.16 6.93
N ILE A 87 0.20 12.47 6.90
CA ILE A 87 -0.75 12.47 8.02
C ILE A 87 -0.07 11.89 9.26
N ALA A 88 0.58 10.72 9.16
CA ALA A 88 1.31 10.13 10.28
C ALA A 88 2.33 11.10 10.91
N ASN A 89 3.07 11.82 10.07
CA ASN A 89 4.02 12.83 10.51
C ASN A 89 3.34 14.02 11.21
N TYR A 90 2.23 14.53 10.68
CA TYR A 90 1.46 15.61 11.32
C TYR A 90 0.88 15.21 12.68
N HIS A 91 0.63 13.92 12.89
CA HIS A 91 0.21 13.36 14.18
C HIS A 91 1.38 13.04 15.12
N ASN A 92 2.60 13.51 14.81
CA ASN A 92 3.80 13.34 15.63
C ASN A 92 4.17 11.87 15.92
N TYR A 93 3.83 10.96 15.01
CA TYR A 93 4.32 9.60 15.09
C TYR A 93 5.84 9.53 14.87
N GLN A 94 6.50 8.63 15.60
CA GLN A 94 7.94 8.38 15.45
C GLN A 94 8.28 8.01 14.00
N GLN A 95 9.32 8.65 13.46
CA GLN A 95 9.74 8.43 12.07
C GLN A 95 10.10 6.97 11.81
N GLU A 96 10.69 6.29 12.80
CA GLU A 96 11.00 4.87 12.80
C GLU A 96 9.75 4.01 12.62
N LEU A 97 8.66 4.33 13.32
CA LEU A 97 7.38 3.64 13.20
C LEU A 97 6.75 3.86 11.83
N ILE A 98 6.78 5.09 11.30
CA ILE A 98 6.28 5.41 9.96
C ILE A 98 7.07 4.63 8.90
N CYS A 99 8.40 4.62 9.00
CA CYS A 99 9.27 3.89 8.07
C CYS A 99 9.07 2.36 8.14
N ASN A 100 8.89 1.81 9.34
CA ASN A 100 8.59 0.40 9.54
C ASN A 100 7.25 0.02 8.90
N ALA A 101 6.18 0.78 9.16
CA ALA A 101 4.86 0.57 8.57
C ALA A 101 4.85 0.70 7.03
N MET A 102 5.74 1.51 6.45
CA MET A 102 5.95 1.57 5.00
C MET A 102 6.70 0.37 4.42
N GLY A 103 7.28 -0.49 5.27
CA GLY A 103 8.14 -1.58 4.86
C GLY A 103 9.44 -1.10 4.23
N HIS A 104 9.98 0.04 4.66
CA HIS A 104 11.31 0.48 4.26
C HIS A 104 12.36 -0.20 5.15
N SER A 105 13.27 -0.95 4.54
CA SER A 105 14.43 -1.57 5.21
C SER A 105 15.63 -0.61 5.30
N SER A 106 15.40 0.70 5.21
CA SER A 106 16.47 1.68 5.36
C SER A 106 15.90 3.00 5.88
N VAL A 107 15.71 3.08 7.19
CA VAL A 107 16.08 4.33 7.86
C VAL A 107 17.60 4.27 7.93
N LYS A 108 18.30 5.27 7.40
CA LYS A 108 19.77 5.25 7.25
C LYS A 108 20.54 5.21 8.59
N VAL A 109 19.90 4.95 9.73
CA VAL A 109 20.57 4.89 11.03
C VAL A 109 19.86 3.86 11.92
N THR A 110 20.65 3.02 12.60
CA THR A 110 20.27 2.24 13.80
C THR A 110 19.34 1.03 13.66
N GLU A 111 19.47 0.20 12.61
CA GLU A 111 18.85 -1.15 12.60
C GLU A 111 19.40 -2.07 13.72
N THR A 112 20.53 -1.74 14.33
CA THR A 112 21.14 -2.54 15.41
C THR A 112 20.58 -2.26 16.81
N TYR A 113 19.81 -1.18 17.01
CA TYR A 113 19.41 -0.73 18.36
C TYR A 113 17.90 -0.73 18.63
N PHE A 114 17.06 -0.65 17.60
CA PHE A 114 15.61 -0.58 17.79
C PHE A 114 14.92 -1.87 17.34
N LYS A 115 14.27 -2.55 18.28
CA LYS A 115 13.34 -3.65 17.97
C LYS A 115 12.31 -3.13 16.96
N GLN A 116 12.04 -3.93 15.92
CA GLN A 116 10.93 -3.65 15.02
C GLN A 116 9.66 -3.41 15.85
N HIS A 117 8.95 -2.32 15.59
CA HIS A 117 7.65 -2.08 16.20
C HIS A 117 6.70 -3.23 15.86
N THR A 118 5.86 -3.62 16.80
CA THR A 118 4.96 -4.76 16.61
C THR A 118 3.84 -4.44 15.64
N ASP A 119 3.29 -5.47 15.01
CA ASP A 119 2.15 -5.35 14.09
C ASP A 119 0.95 -4.67 14.76
N GLU A 120 0.77 -4.84 16.08
CA GLU A 120 -0.28 -4.16 16.84
C GLU A 120 -0.08 -2.65 16.89
N ARG A 121 1.17 -2.18 17.09
CA ARG A 121 1.46 -0.74 17.15
C ARG A 121 1.25 -0.08 15.80
N ILE A 122 1.65 -0.75 14.71
CA ILE A 122 1.38 -0.31 13.33
C ILE A 122 -0.13 -0.30 13.06
N GLY A 123 -0.84 -1.34 13.50
CA GLY A 123 -2.29 -1.44 13.37
C GLY A 123 -3.02 -0.30 14.08
N GLN A 124 -2.60 0.06 15.29
CA GLN A 124 -3.17 1.18 16.05
C GLN A 124 -2.96 2.51 15.32
N MET A 125 -1.73 2.78 14.86
CA MET A 125 -1.42 3.97 14.07
C MET A 125 -2.27 4.06 12.79
N ASN A 126 -2.43 2.95 12.08
CA ASN A 126 -3.25 2.91 10.86
C ASN A 126 -4.71 3.26 11.15
N LYS A 127 -5.29 2.76 12.25
CA LYS A 127 -6.67 3.10 12.64
C LYS A 127 -6.83 4.59 12.94
N GLU A 128 -5.88 5.17 13.69
CA GLU A 128 -5.91 6.60 14.02
C GLU A 128 -5.75 7.48 12.78
N ILE A 129 -4.89 7.10 11.84
CA ILE A 129 -4.76 7.82 10.56
C ILE A 129 -6.06 7.73 9.75
N LEU A 130 -6.68 6.54 9.70
CA LEU A 130 -7.90 6.33 8.93
C LEU A 130 -9.08 7.15 9.48
N SER A 131 -9.19 7.33 10.80
CA SER A 131 -10.25 8.16 11.40
C SER A 131 -10.12 9.65 11.06
N GLN A 132 -8.96 10.12 10.63
CA GLN A 132 -8.77 11.50 10.14
C GLN A 132 -9.29 11.67 8.71
N VAL A 133 -9.26 10.61 7.91
CA VAL A 133 -9.62 10.63 6.49
C VAL A 133 -11.09 10.32 6.30
N PHE A 134 -11.59 9.30 7.00
CA PHE A 134 -12.98 8.87 6.94
C PHE A 134 -13.68 9.32 8.22
N ARG A 135 -14.58 10.29 8.07
CA ARG A 135 -15.58 10.58 9.12
C ARG A 135 -16.62 9.45 9.08
N GLU A 136 -16.92 8.88 10.24
CA GLU A 136 -18.01 7.91 10.41
C GLU A 136 -19.38 8.55 10.10
#